data_AF-A0A357CGE0-F1
#
_entry.id   AF-A0A357CGE0-F1
#
_cell.length_a   1.000
_cell.length_b   1.000
_cell.length_c   1.000
_cell.angle_alpha   90.00
_cell.angle_beta   90.00
_cell.angle_gamma   90.00
#
_symmetry.space_group_name_H-M   'P 1'
#
loop_
_entity.id
_entity.type
_entity.pdbx_description
1 polymer ?
#
loop_
_entity_poly.entity_id
_entity_poly.type
_entity_poly.pdbx_seq_one_letter_code
_entity_poly.pdbx_strand_id
1 'polypeptide(L)' 'LEAACLPTNTASIKLLEKTGFKREGLARRYLRINGVWQDHLLYALLDTDTRR' A
#
# COMPACT_ATOMS: atom_id res chain seq x y z
N LEU A 1 9.64 1.69 6.97
CA LEU A 1 8.50 0.75 7.13
C LEU A 1 7.85 0.54 5.77
N GLU A 2 7.31 -0.64 5.51
CA GLU A 2 6.65 -0.96 4.25
C GLU A 2 5.22 -1.44 4.52
N ALA A 3 4.32 -1.15 3.58
CA ALA A 3 2.95 -1.62 3.60
C ALA A 3 2.48 -1.90 2.17
N ALA A 4 1.52 -2.79 2.02
CA ALA A 4 0.86 -3.04 0.75
C ALA A 4 -0.64 -3.27 0.97
N CYS A 5 -1.48 -2.81 0.05
CA CYS A 5 -2.91 -3.06 0.12
C CYS A 5 -3.51 -3.24 -1.28
N LEU A 6 -4.67 -3.89 -1.34
CA LEU A 6 -5.44 -4.00 -2.58
C LEU A 6 -5.80 -2.61 -3.12
N PRO A 7 -5.72 -2.37 -4.44
CA PRO A 7 -6.16 -1.12 -5.05
C PRO A 7 -7.63 -0.77 -4.79
N THR A 8 -8.46 -1.78 -4.51
CA THR A 8 -9.88 -1.64 -4.19
C THR A 8 -10.15 -1.32 -2.72
N ASN A 9 -9.14 -1.40 -1.85
CA ASN A 9 -9.29 -1.14 -0.42
C ASN A 9 -9.09 0.34 -0.10
N THR A 10 -10.08 1.16 -0.46
CA THR A 10 -10.08 2.62 -0.26
C THR A 10 -9.84 3.03 1.19
N ALA A 11 -10.31 2.25 2.17
CA ALA A 11 -10.10 2.53 3.59
C ALA A 11 -8.62 2.45 3.97
N SER A 12 -7.92 1.40 3.52
CA SER A 12 -6.49 1.24 3.80
C SER A 12 -5.65 2.27 3.06
N ILE A 13 -6.00 2.58 1.81
CA ILE A 13 -5.34 3.64 1.02
C ILE A 13 -5.38 4.97 1.79
N LYS A 14 -6.58 5.39 2.23
CA LYS A 14 -6.76 6.63 3.00
C LYS A 14 -5.99 6.61 4.31
N LEU A 15 -5.97 5.48 5.02
CA LEU A 15 -5.23 5.34 6.28
C LEU A 15 -3.72 5.47 6.07
N LEU A 16 -3.17 4.77 5.08
CA LEU A 16 -1.74 4.81 4.76
C LEU A 16 -1.32 6.23 4.38
N GLU A 17 -2.05 6.87 3.47
CA GLU A 17 -1.78 8.25 3.05
C GLU A 17 -1.91 9.24 4.22
N LYS A 18 -2.92 9.07 5.09
CA LYS A 18 -3.11 9.91 6.28
C LYS A 18 -1.98 9.75 7.30
N THR A 19 -1.43 8.54 7.45
CA THR A 19 -0.36 8.25 8.42
C THR A 19 1.04 8.57 7.90
N GLY A 20 1.14 9.16 6.71
CA GLY A 20 2.38 9.65 6.12
C GLY A 20 3.09 8.63 5.22
N PHE A 21 2.53 7.43 5.00
CA PHE A 21 3.07 6.52 4.00
C PHE A 21 2.90 7.12 2.60
N LYS A 22 3.94 6.95 1.78
CA LYS A 22 3.97 7.37 0.38
C LYS A 22 3.76 6.16 -0.53
N ARG A 23 2.99 6.35 -1.60
CA ARG A 23 2.74 5.32 -2.61
C ARG A 23 3.94 5.26 -3.56
N GLU A 24 4.61 4.12 -3.57
CA GLU A 24 5.82 3.88 -4.38
C GLU A 24 5.52 3.17 -5.70
N GLY A 25 4.44 2.39 -5.76
CA GLY A 25 4.09 1.70 -6.99
C GLY A 25 2.89 0.76 -6.93
N LEU A 26 2.72 0.02 -8.02
CA LEU A 26 1.72 -1.05 -8.16
C LEU A 26 2.43 -2.35 -8.51
N ALA A 27 2.39 -3.31 -7.60
CA ALA A 27 2.84 -4.67 -7.87
C ALA A 27 1.71 -5.47 -8.52
N ARG A 28 1.87 -5.78 -9.82
CA ARG A 28 0.89 -6.58 -10.57
C ARG A 28 0.98 -8.05 -10.20
N ARG A 29 -0.16 -8.70 -9.94
CA ARG A 29 -0.27 -10.11 -9.52
C ARG A 29 0.68 -10.45 -8.36
N TYR A 30 0.69 -9.60 -7.33
CA TYR A 30 1.64 -9.68 -6.23
C TYR A 30 1.33 -10.83 -5.27
N LEU A 31 0.08 -10.97 -4.86
CA LEU A 31 -0.36 -11.99 -3.91
C LEU A 31 -1.55 -12.78 -4.46
N ARG A 32 -1.59 -14.07 -4.17
CA ARG A 32 -2.73 -14.92 -4.49
C ARG A 32 -3.65 -15.02 -3.28
N ILE A 33 -4.80 -14.35 -3.36
CA ILE A 33 -5.81 -14.30 -2.30
C ILE A 33 -7.06 -15.01 -2.80
N ASN A 34 -7.56 -15.99 -2.05
CA ASN A 34 -8.72 -16.81 -2.43
C ASN A 34 -8.59 -17.40 -3.85
N GLY A 35 -7.39 -17.89 -4.19
CA GLY A 35 -7.11 -18.51 -5.48
C GLY A 35 -6.92 -17.54 -6.65
N VAL A 36 -7.15 -16.23 -6.46
CA VAL A 36 -7.02 -15.20 -7.50
C VAL A 36 -5.78 -14.34 -7.26
N TRP A 37 -5.00 -14.11 -8.32
CA TRP A 37 -3.89 -13.17 -8.27
C TRP A 37 -4.42 -11.74 -8.17
N GLN A 38 -3.96 -11.03 -7.15
CA GLN A 38 -4.36 -9.66 -6.87
C GLN A 38 -3.18 -8.72 -7.07
N ASP A 39 -3.45 -7.55 -7.63
CA ASP A 39 -2.52 -6.45 -7.64
C ASP A 39 -2.48 -5.80 -6.25
N HIS A 40 -1.35 -5.18 -5.89
CA HIS A 40 -1.22 -4.44 -4.64
C HIS A 40 -0.54 -3.09 -4.89
N LEU A 41 -1.06 -2.05 -4.26
CA LEU A 41 -0.35 -0.79 -4.12
C LEU A 41 0.74 -0.96 -3.07
N LEU A 42 1.95 -0.54 -3.40
CA LEU A 42 3.10 -0.57 -2.52
C LEU A 42 3.28 0.81 -1.88
N TYR A 43 3.53 0.80 -0.58
CA TYR A 43 3.73 1.99 0.23
C TYR A 43 4.98 1.87 1.08
N ALA A 44 5.68 2.99 1.28
CA ALA A 44 6.81 3.10 2.18
C ALA A 44 6.65 4.32 3.10
N LEU A 45 7.22 4.22 4.30
CA LEU A 45 7.46 5.34 5.20
C LEU A 45 8.92 5.29 5.62
N LEU A 46 9.71 6.24 5.13
CA LEU A 46 11.12 6.38 5.44
C LEU A 46 11.31 7.13 6.76
N ASP A 47 12.49 6.99 7.36
CA ASP A 47 12.86 7.74 8.57
C ASP A 47 12.84 9.27 8.35
N THR A 48 13.15 9.69 7.12
CA THR A 48 13.12 11.09 6.71
C THR A 48 11.72 11.61 6.36
N ASP A 49 10.69 10.76 6.36
CA ASP A 49 9.33 11.18 6.05
C ASP A 49 8.65 11.77 7.29
N THR A 50 8.18 13.01 7.19
CA THR A 50 7.42 13.66 8.26
C THR A 50 6.06 12.99 8.44
N ARG A 51 5.80 12.46 9.64
CA ARG A 51 4.45 12.07 10.05
C ARG A 51 3.61 13.35 10.24
N ARG A 52 2.48 13.44 9.56
CA ARG A 52 1.49 14.51 9.77
C ARG A 52 0.46 14.12 10.81
#